data_AF-A0A9P5UDY3-F1
#
_entry.id   AF-A0A9P5UDY3-F1
#
_cell.length_a   1.000
_cell.length_b   1.000
_cell.length_c   1.000
_cell.angle_alpha   90.00
_cell.angle_beta   90.00
_cell.angle_gamma   90.00
#
_symmetry.space_group_name_H-M   'P 1'
#
loop_
_entity.id
_entity.type
_entity.pdbx_description
1 polymer ?
#
loop_
_entity_poly.entity_id
_entity_poly.type
_entity_poly.pdbx_seq_one_letter_code
_entity_poly.pdbx_strand_id
1 'polypeptide(L)'
;MTTPDAAVPRLVVVDDTDPNIRYSPSNAFSLDSKGTLDGLGWGGKVFNQTVTGTTVNASLSYTFNGTFVRAMVAGEGASYAWNCSVDGHTITSFLVDTTQVTNYIACDSAGTLQGTTGQHTLDVNFYFPPNANSTSTQSLWLDSIQYQPLASDPLDSVTLRIHNSDPSVRYANSSGGWFWQGAQTNATDRTGTSMDFSFNGSSVTLYTVVFGNETEVFNANTAFYSLDGNSTFFDLPGSMISASTGNFTNIQNYPLFTVSNLSPSPHDIEVATSYNASTFPQYLAIDYFLIKTNPHNSSSPESPGNSSSGSNGSSSNSSNSGSSHKNIAAIAGGTVAGVAGLAALFLVIFFLVRRQKERKYSGMMLDLTGSSLGYCRSPPGPEDPTLQVTPFNYGSQLIPNDPSSYATSPQESTTFTGQSPTTYNPYAHSVVSAPLAGSSSSHPVDESVSSSRTSGWNPSRFVTMNPTNPTNPKDPVTLAVQDEQIRRSEIRQHMDSGVRMPSADDTIVDVPPTYTEA
;
A
#
# COMPACT_ATOMS: atom_id res chain seq x y z
N MET A 1 -9.17 14.17 7.04
CA MET A 1 -8.67 12.77 7.08
C MET A 1 -8.21 12.44 5.67
N THR A 2 -7.07 11.77 5.51
CA THR A 2 -6.58 11.34 4.20
C THR A 2 -7.54 10.33 3.58
N THR A 3 -7.65 10.34 2.26
CA THR A 3 -8.38 9.28 1.54
C THR A 3 -7.61 7.97 1.69
N PRO A 4 -8.21 6.90 2.22
CA PRO A 4 -7.51 5.62 2.33
C PRO A 4 -7.12 5.09 0.95
N ASP A 5 -5.90 4.58 0.81
CA ASP A 5 -5.43 4.04 -0.49
C ASP A 5 -6.28 2.87 -0.97
N ALA A 6 -6.92 2.15 -0.04
CA ALA A 6 -7.88 1.10 -0.38
C ALA A 6 -9.15 1.60 -1.11
N ALA A 7 -9.49 2.89 -1.01
CA ALA A 7 -10.61 3.49 -1.74
C ALA A 7 -10.23 3.85 -3.20
N VAL A 8 -8.93 3.98 -3.49
CA VAL A 8 -8.38 4.33 -4.80
C VAL A 8 -7.20 3.40 -5.14
N PRO A 9 -7.44 2.08 -5.29
CA PRO A 9 -6.37 1.09 -5.32
C PRO A 9 -5.48 1.15 -6.57
N ARG A 10 -5.83 1.96 -7.57
CA ARG A 10 -5.04 2.18 -8.78
C ARG A 10 -4.84 3.65 -9.03
N LEU A 11 -3.58 4.09 -9.04
CA LEU A 11 -3.20 5.47 -9.33
C LEU A 11 -2.12 5.48 -10.42
N VAL A 12 -2.21 6.42 -11.36
CA VAL A 12 -1.07 6.82 -12.18
C VAL A 12 -0.14 7.66 -11.32
N VAL A 13 1.15 7.36 -11.34
CA VAL A 13 2.20 8.12 -10.66
C VAL A 13 2.97 8.93 -11.69
N VAL A 14 3.02 10.24 -11.48
CA VAL A 14 3.72 11.23 -12.29
C VAL A 14 4.93 11.68 -11.50
N ASP A 15 6.10 11.51 -12.12
CA ASP A 15 7.39 11.93 -11.58
C ASP A 15 7.48 13.46 -11.49
N ASP A 16 8.20 13.99 -10.51
CA ASP A 16 8.44 15.43 -10.40
C ASP A 16 9.15 16.01 -11.64
N THR A 17 9.89 15.19 -12.39
CA THR A 17 10.54 15.64 -13.63
C THR A 17 9.64 15.62 -14.86
N ASP A 18 8.35 15.30 -14.73
CA ASP A 18 7.41 15.29 -15.86
C ASP A 18 7.31 16.70 -16.50
N PRO A 19 7.54 16.82 -17.82
CA PRO A 19 7.58 18.12 -18.50
C PRO A 19 6.23 18.85 -18.55
N ASN A 20 5.13 18.17 -18.22
CA ASN A 20 3.80 18.76 -18.12
C ASN A 20 3.56 19.44 -16.77
N ILE A 21 4.42 19.23 -15.76
CA ILE A 21 4.38 19.97 -14.50
C ILE A 21 4.91 21.38 -14.74
N ARG A 22 4.12 22.39 -14.39
CA ARG A 22 4.45 23.81 -14.58
C ARG A 22 4.87 24.44 -13.27
N TYR A 23 6.17 24.58 -13.07
CA TYR A 23 6.76 25.28 -11.94
C TYR A 23 6.75 26.81 -12.13
N SER A 24 6.29 27.55 -11.12
CA SER A 24 6.14 29.00 -11.19
C SER A 24 6.58 29.72 -9.91
N PRO A 25 7.50 30.71 -9.99
CA PRO A 25 8.35 30.96 -11.15
C PRO A 25 9.37 29.82 -11.28
N SER A 26 9.70 29.40 -12.50
CA SER A 26 10.55 28.22 -12.72
C SER A 26 11.96 28.34 -12.10
N ASN A 27 12.48 29.57 -11.97
CA ASN A 27 13.78 29.84 -11.35
C ASN A 27 13.78 29.73 -9.82
N ALA A 28 12.61 29.60 -9.17
CA ALA A 28 12.52 29.34 -7.74
C ALA A 28 12.72 27.86 -7.40
N PHE A 29 12.71 26.97 -8.40
CA PHE A 29 12.81 25.54 -8.21
C PHE A 29 14.20 24.99 -8.57
N SER A 30 14.63 23.99 -7.82
CA SER A 30 15.85 23.23 -8.06
C SER A 30 15.55 21.74 -8.03
N LEU A 31 16.17 21.00 -8.96
CA LEU A 31 16.11 19.54 -9.01
C LEU A 31 17.20 18.94 -8.11
N ASP A 32 16.79 18.07 -7.19
CA ASP A 32 17.67 17.07 -6.61
C ASP A 32 17.48 15.75 -7.37
N SER A 33 18.55 15.28 -8.00
CA SER A 33 18.59 14.03 -8.77
C SER A 33 19.47 12.97 -8.10
N LYS A 34 19.88 13.21 -6.86
CA LYS A 34 20.78 12.33 -6.10
C LYS A 34 20.07 11.62 -4.95
N GLY A 35 18.77 11.87 -4.75
CA GLY A 35 18.03 11.39 -3.59
C GLY A 35 18.66 11.88 -2.29
N THR A 36 19.00 13.16 -2.15
CA THR A 36 19.62 13.68 -0.91
C THR A 36 18.72 13.54 0.30
N LEU A 37 17.41 13.43 0.07
CA LEU A 37 16.42 13.18 1.12
C LEU A 37 16.16 11.69 1.39
N ASP A 38 16.76 10.78 0.60
CA ASP A 38 16.59 9.35 0.77
C ASP A 38 17.17 8.91 2.12
N GLY A 39 16.29 8.45 3.01
CA GLY A 39 16.68 7.92 4.33
C GLY A 39 16.88 8.98 5.42
N LEU A 40 16.57 10.25 5.15
CA LEU A 40 16.56 11.27 6.21
C LEU A 40 15.41 11.06 7.20
N GLY A 41 14.28 10.52 6.74
CA GLY A 41 13.13 10.21 7.59
C GLY A 41 12.58 8.80 7.38
N TRP A 42 11.47 8.52 8.04
CA TRP A 42 10.83 7.20 7.99
C TRP A 42 9.89 7.00 6.79
N GLY A 43 9.68 8.04 5.98
CA GLY A 43 8.83 8.01 4.78
C GLY A 43 9.37 7.15 3.64
N GLY A 44 10.62 6.68 3.70
CA GLY A 44 11.26 5.89 2.65
C GLY A 44 12.03 6.73 1.63
N LYS A 45 12.37 6.11 0.49
CA LYS A 45 13.02 6.81 -0.62
C LYS A 45 11.99 7.58 -1.44
N VAL A 46 12.40 8.71 -2.00
CA VAL A 46 11.56 9.48 -2.94
C VAL A 46 11.36 8.69 -4.24
N PHE A 47 10.27 8.95 -4.95
CA PHE A 47 9.99 8.29 -6.21
C PHE A 47 11.10 8.60 -7.22
N ASN A 48 11.61 7.55 -7.89
CA ASN A 48 12.69 7.66 -8.87
C ASN A 48 13.99 8.36 -8.40
N GLN A 49 14.17 8.54 -7.08
CA GLN A 49 15.30 9.26 -6.48
C GLN A 49 15.44 10.71 -6.97
N THR A 50 14.35 11.30 -7.46
CA THR A 50 14.28 12.70 -7.89
C THR A 50 13.26 13.46 -7.07
N VAL A 51 13.56 14.72 -6.78
CA VAL A 51 12.59 15.67 -6.24
C VAL A 51 12.89 17.07 -6.75
N THR A 52 11.84 17.86 -6.98
CA THR A 52 11.96 19.24 -7.46
C THR A 52 11.34 20.17 -6.44
N GLY A 53 12.15 21.05 -5.85
CA GLY A 53 11.76 21.82 -4.68
C GLY A 53 12.24 23.25 -4.68
N THR A 54 11.80 23.98 -3.66
CA THR A 54 12.02 25.41 -3.49
C THR A 54 12.24 25.76 -2.02
N THR A 55 12.80 26.94 -1.78
CA THR A 55 13.00 27.55 -0.46
C THR A 55 12.30 28.90 -0.32
N VAL A 56 11.50 29.28 -1.32
CA VAL A 56 10.75 30.54 -1.38
C VAL A 56 9.30 30.28 -1.79
N ASN A 57 8.44 31.28 -1.60
CA ASN A 57 7.06 31.17 -2.09
C ASN A 57 7.05 30.92 -3.59
N ALA A 58 6.41 29.82 -3.99
CA ALA A 58 6.31 29.38 -5.37
C ALA A 58 5.09 28.48 -5.53
N SER A 59 4.76 28.11 -6.75
CA SER A 59 3.66 27.20 -7.03
C SER A 59 4.01 26.25 -8.17
N LEU A 60 3.24 25.18 -8.27
CA LEU A 60 3.24 24.28 -9.42
C LEU A 60 1.81 23.98 -9.86
N SER A 61 1.63 23.67 -11.14
CA SER A 61 0.36 23.14 -11.64
C SER A 61 0.55 21.93 -12.55
N TYR A 62 -0.43 21.05 -12.56
CA TYR A 62 -0.44 19.83 -13.37
C TYR A 62 -1.86 19.52 -13.86
N THR A 63 -1.97 19.25 -15.16
CA THR A 63 -3.24 18.89 -15.79
C THR A 63 -3.35 17.37 -15.93
N PHE A 64 -4.47 16.79 -15.51
CA PHE A 64 -4.71 15.35 -15.52
C PHE A 64 -6.15 15.04 -15.94
N ASN A 65 -6.39 13.79 -16.37
CA ASN A 65 -7.74 13.27 -16.58
C ASN A 65 -8.00 12.20 -15.51
N GLY A 66 -9.03 12.38 -14.68
CA GLY A 66 -9.25 11.45 -13.58
C GLY A 66 -10.33 11.84 -12.58
N THR A 67 -10.56 10.97 -11.60
CA THR A 67 -11.58 11.14 -10.55
C THR A 67 -11.00 11.37 -9.16
N PHE A 68 -9.68 11.39 -9.04
CA PHE A 68 -8.95 11.63 -7.80
C PHE A 68 -7.55 12.13 -8.12
N VAL A 69 -7.00 13.02 -7.29
CA VAL A 69 -5.59 13.44 -7.36
C VAL A 69 -5.01 13.67 -5.98
N ARG A 70 -3.71 13.43 -5.84
CA ARG A 70 -2.91 13.63 -4.65
C ARG A 70 -1.51 14.13 -5.04
N ALA A 71 -0.96 15.04 -4.25
CA ALA A 71 0.46 15.43 -4.35
C ALA A 71 1.25 14.83 -3.19
N MET A 72 2.38 14.21 -3.52
CA MET A 72 3.39 13.71 -2.58
C MET A 72 4.55 14.71 -2.53
N VAL A 73 4.98 15.06 -1.32
CA VAL A 73 6.07 16.01 -1.11
C VAL A 73 7.11 15.45 -0.15
N ALA A 74 8.28 16.07 -0.18
CA ALA A 74 9.29 15.97 0.85
C ALA A 74 9.61 17.37 1.40
N GLY A 75 10.15 17.47 2.60
CA GLY A 75 10.49 18.75 3.18
C GLY A 75 11.44 18.69 4.38
N GLU A 76 12.27 19.72 4.51
CA GLU A 76 13.20 19.90 5.62
C GLU A 76 12.94 21.22 6.33
N GLY A 77 13.08 21.22 7.66
CA GLY A 77 12.74 22.35 8.51
C GLY A 77 11.32 22.27 9.06
N ALA A 78 10.90 23.31 9.79
CA ALA A 78 9.66 23.29 10.59
C ALA A 78 8.66 24.39 10.23
N SER A 79 8.98 25.30 9.31
CA SER A 79 8.14 26.46 9.01
C SER A 79 7.90 26.61 7.52
N TYR A 80 7.03 25.76 7.00
CA TYR A 80 6.49 25.89 5.66
C TYR A 80 5.05 25.39 5.65
N ALA A 81 4.29 25.85 4.68
CA ALA A 81 2.91 25.46 4.49
C ALA A 81 2.62 25.36 2.99
N TRP A 82 1.50 24.74 2.66
CA TRP A 82 0.99 24.75 1.30
C TRP A 82 -0.53 24.82 1.32
N ASN A 83 -1.08 25.17 0.17
CA ASN A 83 -2.47 24.87 -0.15
C ASN A 83 -2.53 24.19 -1.50
N CYS A 84 -3.63 23.49 -1.72
CA CYS A 84 -3.91 22.87 -2.99
C CYS A 84 -5.32 23.19 -3.44
N SER A 85 -5.50 23.30 -4.75
CA SER A 85 -6.81 23.38 -5.38
C SER A 85 -6.87 22.50 -6.62
N VAL A 86 -8.08 22.06 -6.97
CA VAL A 86 -8.38 21.46 -8.26
C VAL A 86 -9.43 22.31 -8.95
N ASP A 87 -9.12 22.78 -10.16
CA ASP A 87 -9.99 23.69 -10.94
C ASP A 87 -10.44 24.92 -10.14
N GLY A 88 -9.52 25.51 -9.38
CA GLY A 88 -9.78 26.65 -8.50
C GLY A 88 -10.55 26.33 -7.21
N HIS A 89 -10.92 25.08 -6.96
CA HIS A 89 -11.58 24.64 -5.73
C HIS A 89 -10.56 24.08 -4.74
N THR A 90 -10.46 24.68 -3.55
CA THR A 90 -9.55 24.22 -2.50
C THR A 90 -9.85 22.78 -2.10
N ILE A 91 -8.81 21.94 -2.04
CA ILE A 91 -8.88 20.56 -1.57
C ILE A 91 -8.17 20.39 -0.22
N THR A 92 -8.33 19.23 0.40
CA THR A 92 -7.76 18.97 1.74
C THR A 92 -6.24 19.02 1.68
N SER A 93 -5.63 19.88 2.50
CA SER A 93 -4.19 19.91 2.73
C SER A 93 -3.88 19.36 4.13
N PHE A 94 -2.81 18.60 4.28
CA PHE A 94 -2.45 17.94 5.53
C PHE A 94 -1.28 18.66 6.21
N LEU A 95 -1.05 18.38 7.51
CA LEU A 95 0.04 19.02 8.28
C LEU A 95 1.32 18.20 8.26
N VAL A 96 2.43 18.86 7.91
CA VAL A 96 3.79 18.30 7.89
C VAL A 96 4.10 17.47 9.14
N ASP A 97 4.53 16.24 8.94
CA ASP A 97 5.29 15.50 9.94
C ASP A 97 6.79 15.66 9.64
N THR A 98 7.46 16.48 10.46
CA THR A 98 8.88 16.79 10.28
C THR A 98 9.79 15.59 10.51
N THR A 99 9.29 14.48 11.06
CA THR A 99 10.04 13.24 11.24
C THR A 99 9.96 12.31 10.03
N GLN A 100 8.94 12.44 9.19
CA GLN A 100 8.75 11.60 8.00
C GLN A 100 9.70 11.98 6.86
N VAL A 101 9.91 13.29 6.67
CA VAL A 101 10.75 13.95 5.64
C VAL A 101 10.32 13.71 4.18
N THR A 102 10.00 12.48 3.76
CA THR A 102 9.69 12.10 2.36
C THR A 102 8.32 11.40 2.24
N ASN A 103 7.81 11.26 1.01
CA ASN A 103 6.53 10.60 0.71
C ASN A 103 5.37 11.12 1.57
N TYR A 104 5.37 12.41 1.86
CA TYR A 104 4.33 13.05 2.66
C TYR A 104 3.14 13.40 1.76
N ILE A 105 1.92 13.06 2.18
CA ILE A 105 0.71 13.43 1.43
C ILE A 105 0.43 14.92 1.67
N ALA A 106 0.85 15.80 0.76
CA ALA A 106 0.58 17.23 0.88
C ALA A 106 -0.92 17.51 0.87
N CYS A 107 -1.61 16.96 -0.13
CA CYS A 107 -3.03 17.15 -0.32
C CYS A 107 -3.62 16.01 -1.14
N ASP A 108 -4.92 15.77 -0.96
CA ASP A 108 -5.70 14.92 -1.84
C ASP A 108 -7.09 15.51 -2.11
N SER A 109 -7.65 15.19 -3.27
CA SER A 109 -8.94 15.70 -3.70
C SER A 109 -10.10 15.10 -2.89
N ALA A 110 -9.87 14.01 -2.17
CA ALA A 110 -10.90 13.21 -1.53
C ALA A 110 -12.10 12.98 -2.45
N GLY A 111 -13.32 13.22 -1.99
CA GLY A 111 -14.55 13.12 -2.78
C GLY A 111 -14.86 14.32 -3.68
N THR A 112 -14.00 15.34 -3.77
CA THR A 112 -14.27 16.58 -4.54
C THR A 112 -14.51 16.31 -6.02
N LEU A 113 -13.80 15.33 -6.57
CA LEU A 113 -13.88 14.92 -7.97
C LEU A 113 -14.76 13.68 -8.18
N GLN A 114 -15.53 13.28 -7.15
CA GLN A 114 -16.38 12.10 -7.27
C GLN A 114 -17.50 12.35 -8.28
N GLY A 115 -17.52 11.56 -9.35
CA GLY A 115 -18.52 11.67 -10.41
C GLY A 115 -18.23 12.77 -11.44
N THR A 116 -17.11 13.49 -11.31
CA THR A 116 -16.63 14.34 -12.41
C THR A 116 -15.91 13.47 -13.43
N THR A 117 -16.01 13.87 -14.69
CA THR A 117 -15.28 13.24 -15.79
C THR A 117 -14.60 14.34 -16.59
N GLY A 118 -13.36 14.11 -16.98
CA GLY A 118 -12.65 14.98 -17.90
C GLY A 118 -11.33 15.47 -17.33
N GLN A 119 -10.87 16.56 -17.93
CA GLN A 119 -9.60 17.18 -17.62
C GLN A 119 -9.74 18.14 -16.43
N HIS A 120 -8.82 18.01 -15.50
CA HIS A 120 -8.72 18.77 -14.27
C HIS A 120 -7.31 19.38 -14.16
N THR A 121 -7.19 20.49 -13.43
CA THR A 121 -5.89 21.09 -13.10
C THR A 121 -5.68 21.12 -11.60
N LEU A 122 -4.64 20.43 -11.13
CA LEU A 122 -4.13 20.55 -9.77
C LEU A 122 -3.21 21.76 -9.69
N ASP A 123 -3.44 22.65 -8.73
CA ASP A 123 -2.53 23.72 -8.35
C ASP A 123 -2.04 23.48 -6.92
N VAL A 124 -0.74 23.63 -6.68
CA VAL A 124 -0.14 23.55 -5.34
C VAL A 124 0.69 24.81 -5.11
N ASN A 125 0.38 25.57 -4.06
CA ASN A 125 1.13 26.78 -3.70
C ASN A 125 1.91 26.53 -2.41
N PHE A 126 3.22 26.75 -2.46
CA PHE A 126 4.14 26.65 -1.33
C PHE A 126 4.34 28.02 -0.67
N TYR A 127 4.30 28.04 0.66
CA TYR A 127 4.39 29.23 1.49
C TYR A 127 5.48 29.07 2.56
N PHE A 128 6.34 30.06 2.65
CA PHE A 128 7.42 30.19 3.63
C PHE A 128 7.23 31.50 4.39
N PRO A 129 6.87 31.45 5.69
CA PRO A 129 6.65 32.65 6.48
C PRO A 129 7.95 33.45 6.66
N PRO A 130 7.92 34.78 6.52
CA PRO A 130 9.12 35.63 6.57
C PRO A 130 9.82 35.66 7.94
N ASN A 131 9.12 35.20 8.99
CA ASN A 131 9.59 35.25 10.39
C ASN A 131 10.14 33.91 10.89
N ALA A 132 10.45 32.99 9.98
CA ALA A 132 11.22 31.82 10.32
C ALA A 132 12.65 32.25 10.73
N ASN A 133 12.82 32.68 11.98
CA ASN A 133 14.11 32.95 12.64
C ASN A 133 15.00 31.69 12.75
N SER A 134 14.73 30.64 11.98
CA SER A 134 15.45 29.39 12.06
C SER A 134 16.70 29.48 11.19
N THR A 135 17.85 29.26 11.82
CA THR A 135 19.13 28.98 11.16
C THR A 135 19.10 27.70 10.31
N SER A 136 18.01 26.92 10.35
CA SER A 136 17.82 25.75 9.50
C SER A 136 17.30 26.14 8.12
N THR A 137 17.92 25.61 7.07
CA THR A 137 17.45 25.68 5.70
C THR A 137 16.06 25.04 5.61
N GLN A 138 15.06 25.81 5.19
CA GLN A 138 13.70 25.33 4.98
C GLN A 138 13.51 25.04 3.49
N SER A 139 13.01 23.85 3.17
CA SER A 139 12.82 23.43 1.80
C SER A 139 11.56 22.57 1.68
N LEU A 140 10.84 22.75 0.58
CA LEU A 140 9.71 21.91 0.17
C LEU A 140 9.96 21.39 -1.23
N TRP A 141 9.71 20.11 -1.44
CA TRP A 141 10.00 19.41 -2.68
C TRP A 141 8.79 18.62 -3.13
N LEU A 142 8.43 18.72 -4.41
CA LEU A 142 7.51 17.77 -5.03
C LEU A 142 8.28 16.47 -5.28
N ASP A 143 7.66 15.36 -4.88
CA ASP A 143 8.15 14.00 -5.11
C ASP A 143 7.36 13.35 -6.26
N SER A 144 6.04 13.28 -6.14
CA SER A 144 5.19 12.77 -7.21
C SER A 144 3.77 13.32 -7.15
N ILE A 145 3.08 13.25 -8.29
CA ILE A 145 1.62 13.47 -8.37
C ILE A 145 0.97 12.13 -8.67
N GLN A 146 -0.06 11.77 -7.91
CA GLN A 146 -0.80 10.52 -8.07
C GLN A 146 -2.25 10.83 -8.43
N TYR A 147 -2.79 10.23 -9.48
CA TYR A 147 -4.20 10.43 -9.86
C TYR A 147 -4.87 9.13 -10.29
N GLN A 148 -6.18 9.03 -10.04
CA GLN A 148 -6.98 7.91 -10.52
C GLN A 148 -7.42 8.19 -11.95
N PRO A 149 -6.95 7.44 -12.95
CA PRO A 149 -7.31 7.66 -14.34
C PRO A 149 -8.78 7.27 -14.59
N LEU A 150 -9.37 7.78 -15.68
CA LEU A 150 -10.69 7.33 -16.13
C LEU A 150 -10.58 5.89 -16.67
N ALA A 151 -11.67 5.13 -16.59
CA ALA A 151 -11.71 3.75 -17.09
C ALA A 151 -11.42 3.64 -18.60
N SER A 152 -11.64 4.72 -19.36
CA SER A 152 -11.36 4.81 -20.79
C SER A 152 -9.97 5.34 -21.12
N ASP A 153 -9.20 5.82 -20.14
CA ASP A 153 -7.90 6.44 -20.42
C ASP A 153 -6.91 5.35 -20.85
N PRO A 154 -6.12 5.60 -21.91
CA PRO A 154 -5.04 4.70 -22.29
C PRO A 154 -3.98 4.71 -21.20
N LEU A 155 -3.76 3.57 -20.56
CA LEU A 155 -2.73 3.40 -19.54
C LEU A 155 -1.41 2.94 -20.15
N ASP A 156 -1.05 3.51 -21.30
CA ASP A 156 0.14 3.10 -22.04
C ASP A 156 1.36 3.91 -21.62
N SER A 157 2.48 3.24 -21.35
CA SER A 157 3.75 3.86 -20.94
C SER A 157 3.66 4.75 -19.68
N VAL A 158 2.72 4.46 -18.77
CA VAL A 158 2.58 5.16 -17.48
C VAL A 158 3.17 4.31 -16.35
N THR A 159 3.44 4.94 -15.21
CA THR A 159 3.72 4.20 -13.97
C THR A 159 2.40 4.07 -13.19
N LEU A 160 1.94 2.84 -12.96
CA LEU A 160 0.77 2.55 -12.13
C LEU A 160 1.21 2.12 -10.73
N ARG A 161 0.66 2.77 -9.71
CA ARG A 161 0.66 2.31 -8.33
C ARG A 161 -0.58 1.46 -8.09
N ILE A 162 -0.36 0.19 -7.74
CA ILE A 162 -1.42 -0.78 -7.44
C ILE A 162 -1.34 -1.14 -5.96
N HIS A 163 -2.32 -0.67 -5.18
CA HIS A 163 -2.41 -0.92 -3.75
C HIS A 163 -2.68 -2.40 -3.46
N ASN A 164 -2.26 -2.86 -2.28
CA ASN A 164 -2.40 -4.25 -1.84
C ASN A 164 -3.86 -4.76 -1.73
N SER A 165 -4.84 -3.86 -1.77
CA SER A 165 -6.27 -4.15 -1.71
C SER A 165 -6.92 -4.19 -3.10
N ASP A 166 -6.13 -3.99 -4.16
CA ASP A 166 -6.61 -4.12 -5.52
C ASP A 166 -7.13 -5.56 -5.76
N PRO A 167 -8.29 -5.75 -6.42
CA PRO A 167 -8.82 -7.08 -6.70
C PRO A 167 -7.91 -7.99 -7.54
N SER A 168 -6.91 -7.43 -8.22
CA SER A 168 -5.89 -8.21 -8.94
C SER A 168 -4.81 -8.80 -8.03
N VAL A 169 -4.65 -8.29 -6.80
CA VAL A 169 -3.75 -8.85 -5.78
C VAL A 169 -4.52 -9.91 -5.00
N ARG A 170 -4.11 -11.17 -5.14
CA ARG A 170 -4.78 -12.32 -4.55
C ARG A 170 -3.91 -12.94 -3.48
N TYR A 171 -4.38 -12.92 -2.25
CA TYR A 171 -3.70 -13.59 -1.16
C TYR A 171 -4.09 -15.06 -1.13
N ALA A 172 -3.11 -15.97 -1.12
CA ALA A 172 -3.33 -17.40 -0.96
C ALA A 172 -3.79 -17.69 0.49
N ASN A 173 -5.06 -17.39 0.77
CA ASN A 173 -5.65 -17.53 2.10
C ASN A 173 -5.89 -18.97 2.52
N SER A 174 -5.56 -19.96 1.67
CA SER A 174 -5.61 -21.37 2.06
C SER A 174 -4.74 -21.68 3.28
N SER A 175 -3.72 -20.87 3.57
CA SER A 175 -2.90 -21.01 4.79
C SER A 175 -3.43 -20.22 5.98
N GLY A 176 -4.39 -19.31 5.79
CA GLY A 176 -4.79 -18.30 6.79
C GLY A 176 -3.61 -17.50 7.34
N GLY A 177 -2.55 -17.35 6.54
CA GLY A 177 -1.26 -16.79 6.97
C GLY A 177 -1.14 -15.28 6.84
N TRP A 178 -2.05 -14.63 6.13
CA TRP A 178 -2.08 -13.18 5.96
C TRP A 178 -2.92 -12.52 7.05
N PHE A 179 -2.44 -11.40 7.57
CA PHE A 179 -3.15 -10.56 8.52
C PHE A 179 -2.88 -9.08 8.24
N TRP A 180 -3.80 -8.24 8.71
CA TRP A 180 -3.62 -6.80 8.63
C TRP A 180 -2.61 -6.33 9.67
N GLN A 181 -1.57 -5.60 9.23
CA GLN A 181 -0.46 -5.17 10.09
C GLN A 181 -0.22 -3.67 10.00
N GLY A 182 -1.20 -2.86 10.45
CA GLY A 182 -1.07 -1.40 10.48
C GLY A 182 -0.65 -0.79 9.13
N ALA A 183 -0.40 0.53 9.09
CA ALA A 183 0.17 1.24 7.93
C ALA A 183 -0.48 0.92 6.55
N GLN A 184 -1.74 0.50 6.56
CA GLN A 184 -2.48 0.05 5.38
C GLN A 184 -1.98 -1.24 4.69
N THR A 185 -1.21 -2.08 5.39
CA THR A 185 -0.55 -3.26 4.80
C THR A 185 -1.14 -4.61 5.23
N ASN A 186 -1.14 -5.57 4.31
CA ASN A 186 -1.30 -7.00 4.61
C ASN A 186 0.07 -7.63 4.77
N ALA A 187 0.26 -8.43 5.81
CA ALA A 187 1.54 -8.99 6.18
C ALA A 187 1.46 -10.46 6.58
N THR A 188 2.61 -11.14 6.53
CA THR A 188 2.77 -12.53 7.00
C THR A 188 4.20 -12.80 7.47
N ASP A 189 4.34 -13.62 8.50
CA ASP A 189 5.60 -14.23 8.97
C ASP A 189 5.66 -15.74 8.70
N ARG A 190 4.57 -16.34 8.22
CA ARG A 190 4.43 -17.79 8.06
C ARG A 190 5.06 -18.25 6.75
N THR A 191 6.12 -19.05 6.84
CA THR A 191 6.80 -19.66 5.69
C THR A 191 5.84 -20.29 4.68
N GLY A 192 6.07 -20.02 3.39
CA GLY A 192 5.28 -20.57 2.29
C GLY A 192 3.92 -19.90 2.10
N THR A 193 3.60 -18.86 2.87
CA THR A 193 2.42 -18.03 2.60
C THR A 193 2.74 -17.11 1.42
N SER A 194 1.88 -17.13 0.41
CA SER A 194 2.10 -16.40 -0.84
C SER A 194 0.92 -15.51 -1.24
N MET A 195 1.20 -14.60 -2.16
CA MET A 195 0.19 -13.85 -2.91
C MET A 195 0.54 -13.87 -4.40
N ASP A 196 -0.49 -13.79 -5.22
CA ASP A 196 -0.41 -13.75 -6.68
C ASP A 196 -0.85 -12.38 -7.18
N PHE A 197 -0.17 -11.90 -8.21
CA PHE A 197 -0.51 -10.67 -8.89
C PHE A 197 -0.25 -10.78 -10.39
N SER A 198 -1.28 -10.52 -11.19
CA SER A 198 -1.19 -10.50 -12.65
C SER A 198 -1.13 -9.05 -13.14
N PHE A 199 -0.16 -8.72 -13.99
CA PHE A 199 0.00 -7.37 -14.53
C PHE A 199 0.41 -7.37 -16.00
N ASN A 200 0.26 -6.22 -16.66
CA ASN A 200 0.72 -6.01 -18.03
C ASN A 200 1.68 -4.81 -18.03
N GLY A 201 2.98 -5.07 -18.20
CA GLY A 201 3.99 -4.01 -18.12
C GLY A 201 5.40 -4.52 -18.37
N SER A 202 6.33 -3.58 -18.51
CA SER A 202 7.76 -3.84 -18.77
C SER A 202 8.61 -3.85 -17.49
N SER A 203 8.03 -3.48 -16.35
CA SER A 203 8.71 -3.46 -15.06
C SER A 203 7.70 -3.58 -13.91
N VAL A 204 8.11 -4.21 -12.81
CA VAL A 204 7.37 -4.26 -11.56
C VAL A 204 8.32 -4.06 -10.37
N THR A 205 7.91 -3.23 -9.41
CA THR A 205 8.61 -3.01 -8.14
C THR A 205 7.63 -3.26 -7.00
N LEU A 206 8.01 -4.09 -6.03
CA LEU A 206 7.24 -4.28 -4.80
C LEU A 206 7.74 -3.32 -3.72
N TYR A 207 6.81 -2.57 -3.13
CA TYR A 207 7.05 -1.73 -1.95
C TYR A 207 6.46 -2.38 -0.70
N THR A 208 7.16 -2.21 0.42
CA THR A 208 6.80 -2.72 1.74
C THR A 208 6.90 -1.64 2.81
N VAL A 209 6.45 -2.01 4.01
CA VAL A 209 6.83 -1.38 5.27
C VAL A 209 7.87 -2.26 5.96
N VAL A 210 9.03 -1.69 6.30
CA VAL A 210 10.01 -2.33 7.18
C VAL A 210 9.62 -2.00 8.61
N PHE A 211 9.15 -3.01 9.33
CA PHE A 211 8.63 -2.85 10.68
C PHE A 211 9.74 -2.73 11.73
N GLY A 212 9.52 -1.86 12.71
CA GLY A 212 10.41 -1.70 13.85
C GLY A 212 9.90 -0.63 14.81
N ASN A 213 10.12 -0.85 16.10
CA ASN A 213 9.95 0.18 17.12
C ASN A 213 10.92 -0.08 18.28
N GLU A 214 10.95 0.81 19.27
CA GLU A 214 11.85 0.70 20.42
C GLU A 214 11.65 -0.58 21.25
N THR A 215 10.43 -1.14 21.23
CA THR A 215 10.07 -2.34 22.01
C THR A 215 10.10 -3.64 21.20
N GLU A 216 10.00 -3.54 19.86
CA GLU A 216 9.89 -4.66 18.94
C GLU A 216 10.87 -4.48 17.79
N VAL A 217 12.00 -5.18 17.88
CA VAL A 217 13.04 -5.21 16.87
C VAL A 217 12.93 -6.53 16.11
N PHE A 218 12.63 -6.43 14.82
CA PHE A 218 12.50 -7.55 13.90
C PHE A 218 13.84 -7.90 13.26
N ASN A 219 14.12 -9.19 13.16
CA ASN A 219 15.30 -9.73 12.52
C ASN A 219 15.09 -9.85 11.02
N ALA A 220 16.14 -9.60 10.23
CA ALA A 220 16.12 -9.82 8.79
C ALA A 220 15.72 -11.27 8.46
N ASN A 221 15.05 -11.45 7.32
CA ASN A 221 14.60 -12.74 6.83
C ASN A 221 14.73 -12.79 5.29
N THR A 222 14.34 -13.89 4.67
CA THR A 222 14.31 -14.04 3.21
C THR A 222 12.91 -14.30 2.71
N ALA A 223 12.65 -13.84 1.49
CA ALA A 223 11.46 -14.14 0.71
C ALA A 223 11.88 -14.49 -0.72
N PHE A 224 10.92 -14.89 -1.54
CA PHE A 224 11.16 -15.07 -2.96
C PHE A 224 9.97 -14.56 -3.75
N TYR A 225 10.23 -14.21 -5.00
CA TYR A 225 9.18 -14.03 -6.00
C TYR A 225 9.37 -15.04 -7.12
N SER A 226 8.28 -15.46 -7.75
CA SER A 226 8.27 -16.28 -8.96
C SER A 226 7.61 -15.48 -10.07
N LEU A 227 8.39 -15.06 -11.07
CA LEU A 227 7.89 -14.34 -12.23
C LEU A 227 7.82 -15.28 -13.43
N ASP A 228 6.61 -15.51 -13.95
CA ASP A 228 6.35 -16.43 -15.05
C ASP A 228 6.97 -17.83 -14.83
N GLY A 229 6.94 -18.30 -13.58
CA GLY A 229 7.52 -19.58 -13.16
C GLY A 229 9.01 -19.56 -12.79
N ASN A 230 9.70 -18.43 -12.94
CA ASN A 230 11.12 -18.28 -12.56
C ASN A 230 11.26 -17.65 -11.18
N SER A 231 11.79 -18.40 -10.21
CA SER A 231 11.92 -17.94 -8.83
C SER A 231 13.26 -17.27 -8.53
N THR A 232 13.21 -16.15 -7.80
CA THR A 232 14.36 -15.39 -7.31
C THR A 232 14.18 -15.06 -5.82
N PHE A 233 15.20 -15.33 -5.01
CA PHE A 233 15.22 -14.96 -3.60
C PHE A 233 15.62 -13.50 -3.42
N PHE A 234 15.07 -12.84 -2.40
CA PHE A 234 15.44 -11.50 -1.97
C PHE A 234 15.39 -11.39 -0.44
N ASP A 235 16.10 -10.40 0.09
CA ASP A 235 16.19 -10.17 1.52
C ASP A 235 15.04 -9.28 2.01
N LEU A 236 14.45 -9.65 3.14
CA LEU A 236 13.60 -8.80 3.95
C LEU A 236 14.50 -8.14 5.02
N PRO A 237 14.74 -6.83 4.97
CA PRO A 237 15.60 -6.16 5.94
C PRO A 237 15.00 -6.27 7.35
N GLY A 238 15.85 -6.37 8.38
CA GLY A 238 15.38 -6.24 9.77
C GLY A 238 14.97 -4.81 10.09
N SER A 239 14.55 -4.56 11.34
CA SER A 239 14.20 -3.22 11.79
C SER A 239 15.34 -2.23 11.56
N MET A 240 14.96 -1.00 11.18
CA MET A 240 15.89 0.07 10.82
C MET A 240 15.72 1.28 11.74
N ILE A 241 16.82 2.01 11.93
CA ILE A 241 16.83 3.28 12.67
C ILE A 241 16.59 4.41 11.66
N SER A 242 15.60 5.26 11.90
CA SER A 242 15.41 6.47 11.08
C SER A 242 16.42 7.54 11.48
N ALA A 243 17.05 8.18 10.50
CA ALA A 243 17.99 9.27 10.76
C ALA A 243 17.33 10.47 11.47
N SER A 244 16.05 10.75 11.17
CA SER A 244 15.30 11.86 11.76
C SER A 244 14.99 11.67 13.25
N THR A 245 14.78 10.43 13.71
CA THR A 245 14.36 10.13 15.08
C THR A 245 15.48 9.53 15.93
N GLY A 246 16.48 8.90 15.29
CA GLY A 246 17.54 8.16 15.98
C GLY A 246 17.08 6.84 16.62
N ASN A 247 15.81 6.46 16.43
CA ASN A 247 15.21 5.26 17.02
C ASN A 247 14.72 4.29 15.94
N PHE A 248 14.51 3.04 16.33
CA PHE A 248 13.81 2.07 15.48
C PHE A 248 12.39 2.57 15.20
N THR A 249 12.00 2.57 13.93
CA THR A 249 10.68 2.99 13.49
C THR A 249 10.27 2.22 12.24
N ASN A 250 8.98 2.27 11.92
CA ASN A 250 8.47 1.69 10.68
C ASN A 250 8.94 2.56 9.51
N ILE A 251 9.75 1.99 8.62
CA ILE A 251 10.16 2.66 7.38
C ILE A 251 9.14 2.31 6.30
N GLN A 252 8.39 3.30 5.84
CA GLN A 252 7.40 3.16 4.77
C GLN A 252 8.06 3.27 3.40
N ASN A 253 7.31 2.92 2.34
CA ASN A 253 7.74 3.05 0.95
C ASN A 253 9.13 2.44 0.69
N TYR A 254 9.42 1.28 1.28
CA TYR A 254 10.69 0.61 1.11
C TYR A 254 10.64 -0.33 -0.11
N PRO A 255 11.46 -0.12 -1.15
CA PRO A 255 11.46 -1.01 -2.31
C PRO A 255 12.17 -2.33 -1.96
N LEU A 256 11.45 -3.46 -2.01
CA LEU A 256 12.01 -4.79 -1.74
C LEU A 256 12.79 -5.34 -2.94
N PHE A 257 12.18 -5.28 -4.12
CA PHE A 257 12.81 -5.71 -5.36
C PHE A 257 12.23 -4.93 -6.53
N THR A 258 13.00 -4.87 -7.62
CA THR A 258 12.55 -4.37 -8.92
C THR A 258 12.93 -5.39 -9.98
N VAL A 259 11.97 -5.76 -10.82
CA VAL A 259 12.22 -6.51 -12.05
C VAL A 259 11.93 -5.60 -13.23
N SER A 260 12.95 -5.33 -14.03
CA SER A 260 12.88 -4.43 -15.19
C SER A 260 13.17 -5.17 -16.49
N ASN A 261 12.95 -4.51 -17.62
CA ASN A 261 13.20 -5.03 -18.96
C ASN A 261 12.40 -6.31 -19.28
N LEU A 262 11.19 -6.40 -18.72
CA LEU A 262 10.24 -7.46 -19.08
C LEU A 262 9.75 -7.23 -20.51
N SER A 263 9.39 -8.32 -21.19
CA SER A 263 8.73 -8.23 -22.48
C SER A 263 7.42 -7.44 -22.33
N PRO A 264 6.99 -6.67 -23.35
CA PRO A 264 5.70 -6.01 -23.32
C PRO A 264 4.49 -6.97 -23.39
N SER A 265 4.26 -7.75 -22.33
CA SER A 265 3.27 -8.82 -22.25
C SER A 265 2.57 -8.88 -20.88
N PRO A 266 1.47 -9.65 -20.76
CA PRO A 266 0.96 -10.07 -19.46
C PRO A 266 2.00 -10.94 -18.72
N HIS A 267 2.12 -10.71 -17.42
CA HIS A 267 3.01 -11.41 -16.50
C HIS A 267 2.25 -11.82 -15.24
N ASP A 268 2.67 -12.93 -14.65
CA ASP A 268 2.18 -13.40 -13.35
C ASP A 268 3.35 -13.42 -12.36
N ILE A 269 3.20 -12.71 -11.24
CA ILE A 269 4.15 -12.73 -10.13
C ILE A 269 3.51 -13.34 -8.89
N GLU A 270 4.14 -14.39 -8.36
CA GLU A 270 3.89 -14.90 -7.02
C GLU A 270 4.95 -14.32 -6.08
N VAL A 271 4.58 -13.84 -4.90
CA VAL A 271 5.53 -13.43 -3.86
C VAL A 271 5.22 -14.20 -2.58
N ALA A 272 6.24 -14.80 -1.98
CA ALA A 272 6.07 -15.68 -0.84
C ALA A 272 7.20 -15.54 0.19
N THR A 273 6.87 -15.83 1.44
CA THR A 273 7.87 -15.96 2.50
C THR A 273 8.71 -17.24 2.32
N SER A 274 10.02 -17.11 2.51
CA SER A 274 10.92 -18.27 2.54
C SER A 274 10.99 -18.89 3.95
N TYR A 275 11.86 -19.89 4.10
CA TYR A 275 12.13 -20.54 5.39
C TYR A 275 12.56 -19.52 6.44
N ASN A 276 11.81 -19.49 7.54
CA ASN A 276 11.94 -18.51 8.59
C ASN A 276 12.43 -19.17 9.88
N ALA A 277 13.74 -19.10 10.14
CA ALA A 277 14.35 -19.70 11.32
C ALA A 277 14.46 -18.74 12.51
N SER A 278 14.09 -17.47 12.32
CA SER A 278 14.39 -16.41 13.28
C SER A 278 13.27 -16.23 14.30
N THR A 279 13.64 -15.93 15.55
CA THR A 279 12.71 -15.41 16.54
C THR A 279 12.42 -13.94 16.21
N PHE A 280 11.16 -13.54 16.07
CA PHE A 280 10.76 -12.19 15.61
C PHE A 280 11.30 -11.82 14.22
N PRO A 281 10.89 -12.54 13.17
CA PRO A 281 11.31 -12.25 11.81
C PRO A 281 10.58 -11.04 11.23
N GLN A 282 11.25 -10.32 10.32
CA GLN A 282 10.59 -9.30 9.52
C GLN A 282 9.43 -9.92 8.74
N TYR A 283 8.26 -9.27 8.82
CA TYR A 283 7.12 -9.65 8.01
C TYR A 283 7.37 -9.40 6.53
N LEU A 284 6.93 -10.32 5.68
CA LEU A 284 6.63 -9.98 4.29
C LEU A 284 5.33 -9.16 4.31
N ALA A 285 5.43 -7.86 4.10
CA ALA A 285 4.29 -6.97 4.00
C ALA A 285 4.16 -6.45 2.58
N ILE A 286 2.92 -6.38 2.10
CA ILE A 286 2.57 -5.89 0.78
C ILE A 286 1.89 -4.55 1.00
N ASP A 287 2.53 -3.48 0.56
CA ASP A 287 1.98 -2.13 0.60
C ASP A 287 1.37 -1.78 -0.77
N TYR A 288 2.22 -1.72 -1.79
CA TYR A 288 1.78 -1.55 -3.17
C TYR A 288 2.85 -2.04 -4.16
N PHE A 289 2.43 -2.17 -5.42
CA PHE A 289 3.32 -2.35 -6.55
C PHE A 289 3.42 -1.07 -7.38
N LEU A 290 4.59 -0.81 -7.95
CA LEU A 290 4.73 0.12 -9.07
C LEU A 290 4.98 -0.68 -10.35
N ILE A 291 4.16 -0.43 -11.37
CA ILE A 291 4.27 -1.08 -12.67
C ILE A 291 4.50 -0.03 -13.73
N LYS A 292 5.52 -0.23 -14.57
CA LYS A 292 5.66 0.52 -15.81
C LYS A 292 4.88 -0.20 -16.91
N THR A 293 3.77 0.38 -17.36
CA THR A 293 2.91 -0.26 -18.37
C THR A 293 3.52 -0.22 -19.76
N ASN A 294 3.01 -1.07 -20.63
CA ASN A 294 3.51 -1.21 -22.00
C ASN A 294 3.05 -0.06 -22.90
N PRO A 295 3.81 0.32 -23.93
CA PRO A 295 3.32 1.22 -24.97
C PRO A 295 2.22 0.57 -25.82
N HIS A 296 1.18 1.34 -26.16
CA HIS A 296 0.04 0.93 -27.01
C HIS A 296 0.46 0.28 -28.34
N ASN A 297 1.67 0.61 -28.83
CA ASN A 297 2.18 0.16 -30.12
C ASN A 297 2.69 -1.28 -30.15
N SER A 298 2.55 -2.05 -29.07
CA SER A 298 2.65 -3.52 -29.16
C SER A 298 1.39 -4.08 -29.82
N SER A 299 1.21 -3.72 -31.09
CA SER A 299 0.37 -4.46 -32.02
C SER A 299 0.70 -5.95 -31.85
N SER A 300 -0.24 -6.69 -31.24
CA SER A 300 -0.29 -8.13 -31.44
C SER A 300 -0.12 -8.34 -32.94
N PRO A 301 0.78 -9.22 -33.39
CA PRO A 301 0.90 -9.52 -34.80
C PRO A 301 -0.50 -9.92 -35.25
N GLU A 302 -1.13 -9.05 -36.04
CA GLU A 302 -2.43 -9.34 -36.64
C GLU A 302 -2.26 -10.72 -37.26
N SER A 303 -3.07 -11.67 -36.80
CA SER A 303 -3.17 -12.98 -37.45
C SER A 303 -3.27 -12.69 -38.94
N PRO A 304 -2.35 -13.21 -39.77
CA PRO A 304 -2.23 -12.81 -41.17
C PRO A 304 -3.61 -12.94 -41.80
N GLY A 305 -4.20 -11.78 -42.11
CA GLY A 305 -5.51 -11.68 -42.71
C GLY A 305 -5.51 -12.58 -43.93
N ASN A 306 -6.37 -13.61 -43.87
CA ASN A 306 -6.53 -14.60 -44.90
C ASN A 306 -6.97 -13.87 -46.17
N SER A 307 -6.00 -13.55 -47.03
CA SER A 307 -6.22 -12.88 -48.30
C SER A 307 -6.94 -13.86 -49.21
N SER A 308 -8.25 -13.70 -49.28
CA SER A 308 -9.14 -14.38 -50.22
C SER A 308 -8.82 -13.93 -51.65
N SER A 309 -7.80 -14.56 -52.23
CA SER A 309 -7.61 -14.56 -53.68
C SER A 309 -8.63 -15.52 -54.28
N GLY A 310 -9.65 -14.94 -54.92
CA GLY A 310 -10.57 -15.67 -55.77
C GLY A 310 -9.82 -16.33 -56.92
N SER A 311 -9.90 -17.65 -57.00
CA SER A 311 -9.59 -18.39 -58.23
C SER A 311 -10.66 -19.46 -58.46
N ASN A 312 -11.26 -19.35 -59.64
CA ASN A 312 -12.26 -20.26 -60.19
C ASN A 312 -11.67 -21.65 -60.44
N GLY A 313 -12.47 -22.68 -60.12
CA GLY A 313 -12.68 -23.85 -60.98
C GLY A 313 -11.64 -24.97 -60.94
N SER A 314 -12.03 -26.12 -60.37
CA SER A 314 -11.92 -27.46 -60.98
C SER A 314 -11.99 -28.59 -59.94
N SER A 315 -13.14 -29.28 -59.94
CA SER A 315 -13.36 -30.71 -59.70
C SER A 315 -12.29 -31.59 -59.02
N SER A 316 -12.75 -32.27 -57.96
CA SER A 316 -12.82 -33.74 -57.78
C SER A 316 -12.15 -34.34 -56.52
N ASN A 317 -12.89 -35.30 -55.96
CA ASN A 317 -12.51 -36.40 -55.06
C ASN A 317 -12.46 -36.18 -53.54
N SER A 318 -13.60 -36.51 -52.92
CA SER A 318 -13.77 -37.60 -51.94
C SER A 318 -12.65 -37.90 -50.94
N SER A 319 -12.88 -37.58 -49.66
CA SER A 319 -12.57 -38.49 -48.56
C SER A 319 -13.38 -38.18 -47.29
N ASN A 320 -14.26 -39.12 -46.99
CA ASN A 320 -14.94 -39.47 -45.75
C ASN A 320 -14.42 -38.94 -44.38
N SER A 321 -15.44 -38.62 -43.56
CA SER A 321 -15.70 -39.05 -42.17
C SER A 321 -14.87 -38.52 -41.00
N GLY A 322 -15.56 -37.86 -40.06
CA GLY A 322 -15.08 -37.63 -38.70
C GLY A 322 -16.03 -36.76 -37.84
N SER A 323 -17.31 -37.12 -37.71
CA SER A 323 -18.27 -36.43 -36.85
C SER A 323 -17.99 -36.72 -35.37
N SER A 324 -17.41 -35.76 -34.63
CA SER A 324 -17.21 -35.86 -33.19
C SER A 324 -18.50 -35.51 -32.43
N HIS A 325 -19.27 -36.55 -32.08
CA HIS A 325 -20.41 -36.40 -31.17
C HIS A 325 -19.91 -36.11 -29.75
N LYS A 326 -20.29 -34.94 -29.22
CA LYS A 326 -20.04 -34.55 -27.83
C LYS A 326 -21.02 -35.30 -26.91
N ASN A 327 -20.50 -36.12 -26.01
CA ASN A 327 -21.28 -36.90 -25.03
C ASN A 327 -21.84 -35.99 -23.92
N ILE A 328 -22.99 -35.36 -24.18
CA ILE A 328 -23.72 -34.51 -23.23
C ILE A 328 -24.34 -35.31 -22.07
N ALA A 329 -24.45 -36.64 -22.21
CA ALA A 329 -25.14 -37.51 -21.25
C ALA A 329 -24.46 -37.62 -19.86
N ALA A 330 -23.16 -37.33 -19.73
CA ALA A 330 -22.46 -37.44 -18.46
C ALA A 330 -22.64 -36.23 -17.52
N ILE A 331 -22.87 -35.04 -18.07
CA ILE A 331 -23.00 -33.79 -17.29
C ILE A 331 -24.40 -33.67 -16.68
N ALA A 332 -25.43 -34.13 -17.38
CA ALA A 332 -26.81 -34.07 -16.90
C ALA A 332 -27.11 -35.07 -15.74
N GLY A 333 -26.35 -36.17 -15.63
CA GLY A 333 -26.56 -37.16 -14.56
C GLY A 333 -26.03 -36.72 -13.19
N GLY A 334 -24.96 -35.90 -13.16
CA GLY A 334 -24.32 -35.47 -11.91
C GLY A 334 -25.15 -34.47 -11.10
N THR A 335 -25.91 -33.59 -11.77
CA THR A 335 -26.65 -32.51 -11.11
C THR A 335 -27.86 -33.05 -10.34
N VAL A 336 -28.59 -34.03 -10.88
CA VAL A 336 -29.77 -34.61 -10.23
C VAL A 336 -29.38 -35.40 -8.97
N ALA A 337 -28.27 -36.14 -9.01
CA ALA A 337 -27.75 -36.87 -7.85
C ALA A 337 -27.21 -35.91 -6.76
N GLY A 338 -26.56 -34.81 -7.16
CA GLY A 338 -26.06 -33.79 -6.24
C GLY A 338 -27.16 -33.10 -5.45
N VAL A 339 -28.25 -32.70 -6.11
CA VAL A 339 -29.39 -32.04 -5.44
C VAL A 339 -30.11 -32.99 -4.48
N ALA A 340 -30.31 -34.25 -4.86
CA ALA A 340 -30.89 -35.26 -3.98
C ALA A 340 -30.01 -35.54 -2.74
N GLY A 341 -28.68 -35.60 -2.93
CA GLY A 341 -27.72 -35.78 -1.84
C GLY A 341 -27.70 -34.61 -0.85
N LEU A 342 -27.74 -33.37 -1.36
CA LEU A 342 -27.81 -32.16 -0.54
C LEU A 342 -29.11 -32.08 0.29
N ALA A 343 -30.25 -32.43 -0.32
CA ALA A 343 -31.53 -32.45 0.39
C ALA A 343 -31.54 -33.49 1.54
N ALA A 344 -30.95 -34.67 1.32
CA ALA A 344 -30.81 -35.69 2.36
C ALA A 344 -29.88 -35.24 3.51
N LEU A 345 -28.77 -34.57 3.19
CA LEU A 345 -27.83 -34.04 4.19
C LEU A 345 -28.50 -32.98 5.09
N PHE A 346 -29.28 -32.07 4.50
CA PHE A 346 -30.03 -31.05 5.24
C PHE A 346 -31.06 -31.67 6.19
N LEU A 347 -31.78 -32.72 5.77
CA LEU A 347 -32.73 -33.43 6.63
C LEU A 347 -32.04 -34.11 7.82
N VAL A 348 -30.86 -34.69 7.63
CA VAL A 348 -30.07 -35.30 8.72
C VAL A 348 -29.62 -34.25 9.73
N ILE A 349 -29.06 -33.13 9.27
CA ILE A 349 -28.61 -32.04 10.16
C ILE A 349 -29.80 -31.46 10.94
N PHE A 350 -30.93 -31.22 10.27
CA PHE A 350 -32.15 -30.73 10.90
C PHE A 350 -32.65 -31.67 12.01
N PHE A 351 -32.64 -32.99 11.77
CA PHE A 351 -33.08 -33.98 12.74
C PHE A 351 -32.16 -34.04 13.96
N LEU A 352 -30.83 -33.92 13.78
CA LEU A 352 -29.86 -33.90 14.87
C LEU A 352 -29.97 -32.63 15.73
N VAL A 353 -30.15 -31.46 15.11
CA VAL A 353 -30.33 -30.19 15.84
C VAL A 353 -31.64 -30.18 16.63
N ARG A 354 -32.73 -30.71 16.05
CA ARG A 354 -34.01 -30.82 16.74
C ARG A 354 -33.90 -31.71 17.99
N ARG A 355 -33.16 -32.82 17.90
CA ARG A 355 -32.99 -33.75 19.04
C ARG A 355 -32.11 -33.19 20.16
N GLN A 356 -31.24 -32.22 19.89
CA GLN A 356 -30.41 -31.59 20.93
C GLN A 356 -31.17 -30.53 21.75
N LYS A 357 -32.19 -29.87 21.19
CA LYS A 357 -32.94 -28.81 21.90
C LYS A 357 -33.76 -29.33 23.08
N GLU A 358 -34.11 -30.61 23.12
CA GLU A 358 -34.84 -31.20 24.25
C GLU A 358 -33.96 -31.55 25.46
N ARG A 359 -32.63 -31.38 25.38
CA ARG A 359 -31.70 -31.71 26.48
C ARG A 359 -31.21 -30.52 27.30
N LYS A 360 -31.62 -29.29 27.00
CA LYS A 360 -31.09 -28.07 27.64
C LYS A 360 -32.01 -27.40 28.67
N TYR A 361 -33.09 -28.04 29.13
CA TYR A 361 -34.03 -27.45 30.10
C TYR A 361 -34.15 -28.18 31.46
N SER A 362 -33.15 -28.97 31.89
CA SER A 362 -33.25 -29.70 33.17
C SER A 362 -32.10 -29.52 34.17
N GLY A 363 -31.36 -28.40 34.17
CA GLY A 363 -30.20 -28.35 35.06
C GLY A 363 -29.53 -27.02 35.40
N MET A 364 -30.27 -25.91 35.48
CA MET A 364 -29.74 -24.71 36.14
C MET A 364 -30.71 -24.23 37.20
N MET A 365 -30.56 -24.80 38.40
CA MET A 365 -31.08 -24.22 39.64
C MET A 365 -29.97 -23.31 40.20
N LEU A 366 -30.28 -22.02 40.38
CA LEU A 366 -29.39 -21.03 40.97
C LEU A 366 -29.12 -21.39 42.44
N ASP A 367 -27.86 -21.56 42.80
CA ASP A 367 -27.41 -21.58 44.19
C ASP A 367 -27.09 -20.15 44.64
N LEU A 368 -27.94 -19.61 45.52
CA LEU A 368 -27.80 -18.33 46.19
C LEU A 368 -27.43 -18.59 47.66
N THR A 369 -26.20 -18.96 47.96
CA THR A 369 -25.65 -18.79 49.32
C THR A 369 -24.11 -18.71 49.35
N GLY A 370 -23.57 -17.65 49.95
CA GLY A 370 -22.27 -17.66 50.63
C GLY A 370 -21.30 -16.53 50.22
N SER A 371 -21.19 -15.44 51.00
CA SER A 371 -20.16 -15.20 52.05
C SER A 371 -19.00 -14.34 51.52
N SER A 372 -19.00 -13.00 51.64
CA SER A 372 -18.70 -12.14 52.82
C SER A 372 -17.32 -12.34 53.47
N LEU A 373 -16.39 -11.38 53.29
CA LEU A 373 -15.74 -10.54 54.33
C LEU A 373 -14.36 -9.99 53.87
N GLY A 374 -14.12 -8.70 54.11
CA GLY A 374 -12.75 -8.15 54.16
C GLY A 374 -12.55 -6.66 53.83
N TYR A 375 -13.23 -5.72 54.49
CA TYR A 375 -12.80 -4.30 54.51
C TYR A 375 -12.36 -3.88 55.92
N CYS A 376 -11.13 -3.39 56.04
CA CYS A 376 -10.58 -2.79 57.24
C CYS A 376 -11.21 -1.40 57.49
N ARG A 377 -11.64 -1.17 58.74
CA ARG A 377 -12.21 0.07 59.26
C ARG A 377 -11.20 0.68 60.25
N SER A 378 -10.78 1.92 59.99
CA SER A 378 -10.01 2.74 60.95
C SER A 378 -10.95 3.60 61.83
N PRO A 379 -10.49 4.06 63.02
CA PRO A 379 -11.34 4.65 64.07
C PRO A 379 -11.60 6.16 63.89
N PRO A 380 -12.62 6.74 64.56
CA PRO A 380 -13.00 8.14 64.42
C PRO A 380 -12.22 9.06 65.38
N GLY A 381 -11.82 10.23 64.88
CA GLY A 381 -11.30 11.37 65.65
C GLY A 381 -11.99 12.67 65.22
N PRO A 382 -11.99 13.71 66.08
CA PRO A 382 -13.13 14.62 66.24
C PRO A 382 -13.14 15.84 65.32
N GLU A 383 -14.37 16.22 64.97
CA GLU A 383 -14.93 17.54 64.65
C GLU A 383 -13.96 18.71 64.37
N ASP A 384 -14.00 19.21 63.12
CA ASP A 384 -13.67 20.60 62.78
C ASP A 384 -14.67 21.08 61.70
N PRO A 385 -15.27 22.29 61.80
CA PRO A 385 -16.44 22.63 61.01
C PRO A 385 -16.09 23.49 59.78
N THR A 386 -16.99 23.42 58.80
CA THR A 386 -17.20 24.36 57.69
C THR A 386 -16.24 24.31 56.50
N LEU A 387 -16.72 23.75 55.39
CA LEU A 387 -16.61 24.36 54.06
C LEU A 387 -17.86 23.98 53.24
N GLN A 388 -18.70 24.97 52.96
CA GLN A 388 -19.86 24.87 52.08
C GLN A 388 -19.38 24.73 50.62
N VAL A 389 -19.80 23.66 49.95
CA VAL A 389 -19.71 23.51 48.50
C VAL A 389 -21.05 23.94 47.90
N THR A 390 -21.04 25.00 47.11
CA THR A 390 -22.17 25.43 46.27
C THR A 390 -22.19 24.65 44.95
N PRO A 391 -23.37 24.27 44.42
CA PRO A 391 -23.47 23.56 43.15
C PRO A 391 -23.38 24.49 41.94
N PHE A 392 -22.59 24.06 40.94
CA PHE A 392 -22.49 24.69 39.63
C PHE A 392 -23.81 24.61 38.86
N ASN A 393 -24.27 25.76 38.39
CA ASN A 393 -25.46 25.94 37.58
C ASN A 393 -25.05 26.11 36.10
N TYR A 394 -25.62 25.28 35.22
CA TYR A 394 -25.47 25.39 33.77
C TYR A 394 -26.41 26.47 33.23
N GLY A 395 -25.87 27.45 32.49
CA GLY A 395 -26.66 28.48 31.83
C GLY A 395 -25.88 29.14 30.71
N SER A 396 -25.96 28.57 29.51
CA SER A 396 -25.45 29.12 28.27
C SER A 396 -26.37 30.22 27.73
N GLN A 397 -25.85 31.44 27.57
CA GLN A 397 -26.42 32.44 26.68
C GLN A 397 -25.41 32.88 25.63
N LEU A 398 -25.87 32.86 24.39
CA LEU A 398 -25.22 33.28 23.15
C LEU A 398 -25.18 34.82 23.09
N ILE A 399 -24.02 35.40 22.75
CA ILE A 399 -23.94 36.75 22.18
C ILE A 399 -22.97 36.72 20.97
N PRO A 400 -23.32 37.34 19.83
CA PRO A 400 -22.51 37.34 18.61
C PRO A 400 -21.51 38.51 18.59
N ASN A 401 -20.30 38.27 18.07
CA ASN A 401 -19.32 39.32 17.77
C ASN A 401 -19.20 39.53 16.26
N ASP A 402 -19.43 40.77 15.84
CA ASP A 402 -19.14 41.32 14.51
C ASP A 402 -17.91 42.29 14.65
N PRO A 403 -17.13 42.56 13.58
CA PRO A 403 -15.76 43.02 13.68
C PRO A 403 -15.63 44.55 13.63
N SER A 404 -14.68 45.09 14.40
CA SER A 404 -14.27 46.49 14.31
C SER A 404 -13.13 46.69 13.33
N SER A 405 -13.44 47.48 12.29
CA SER A 405 -12.53 48.14 11.37
C SER A 405 -11.63 49.15 12.09
N TYR A 406 -10.33 49.14 11.79
CA TYR A 406 -9.50 50.35 11.90
C TYR A 406 -8.74 50.58 10.60
N ALA A 407 -9.12 51.67 9.95
CA ALA A 407 -8.34 52.35 8.94
C ALA A 407 -7.79 53.63 9.55
N THR A 408 -6.47 53.86 9.46
CA THR A 408 -5.88 55.20 9.48
C THR A 408 -4.54 55.20 8.76
N SER A 409 -4.57 55.84 7.59
CA SER A 409 -3.61 56.66 6.83
C SER A 409 -2.16 56.93 7.30
N PRO A 410 -1.29 57.41 6.38
CA PRO A 410 0.16 57.24 6.39
C PRO A 410 0.92 58.43 6.97
N GLN A 411 2.16 58.18 7.40
CA GLN A 411 3.19 59.23 7.50
C GLN A 411 4.43 58.82 6.72
N GLU A 412 4.71 59.57 5.67
CA GLU A 412 6.05 59.81 5.15
C GLU A 412 6.90 60.54 6.22
N SER A 413 8.18 60.19 6.35
CA SER A 413 9.29 61.16 6.34
C SER A 413 10.67 60.50 6.52
N THR A 414 11.52 60.77 5.52
CA THR A 414 12.95 61.14 5.60
C THR A 414 14.03 60.16 6.08
N THR A 415 14.84 59.74 5.10
CA THR A 415 16.30 59.89 5.02
C THR A 415 17.10 60.08 6.32
N PHE A 416 17.95 59.10 6.66
CA PHE A 416 19.20 59.36 7.38
C PHE A 416 20.33 58.45 6.88
N THR A 417 21.44 59.09 6.55
CA THR A 417 22.70 58.54 6.07
C THR A 417 23.58 58.01 7.21
N GLY A 418 24.20 56.85 6.98
CA GLY A 418 25.57 56.55 7.40
C GLY A 418 25.77 56.04 8.83
N GLN A 419 26.29 54.82 8.95
CA GLN A 419 27.53 54.52 9.69
C GLN A 419 27.86 53.02 9.58
N SER A 420 29.10 52.73 9.18
CA SER A 420 29.74 51.42 9.33
C SER A 420 29.98 51.10 10.81
N PRO A 421 29.99 49.81 11.16
CA PRO A 421 31.03 49.30 12.07
C PRO A 421 31.65 48.03 11.49
N THR A 422 32.95 48.06 11.19
CA THR A 422 34.01 47.44 12.00
C THR A 422 33.86 45.93 12.20
N THR A 423 34.69 45.24 11.41
CA THR A 423 35.27 43.92 11.58
C THR A 423 35.47 43.51 13.03
N TYR A 424 34.88 42.38 13.44
CA TYR A 424 35.32 41.62 14.60
C TYR A 424 35.40 40.14 14.22
N ASN A 425 36.62 39.62 14.20
CA ASN A 425 36.97 38.23 13.93
C ASN A 425 37.69 37.71 15.18
N PRO A 426 37.17 36.65 15.83
CA PRO A 426 38.00 35.87 16.71
C PRO A 426 37.95 34.36 16.40
N TYR A 427 39.15 33.80 16.34
CA TYR A 427 39.54 32.38 16.44
C TYR A 427 39.51 31.48 15.19
N ALA A 428 40.71 31.45 14.61
CA ALA A 428 41.31 30.35 13.88
C ALA A 428 41.43 29.08 14.73
N HIS A 429 41.07 27.94 14.15
CA HIS A 429 41.73 26.67 14.42
C HIS A 429 42.19 26.07 13.08
N SER A 430 43.51 26.08 12.91
CA SER A 430 44.26 25.42 11.85
C SER A 430 44.29 23.91 12.10
N VAL A 431 43.93 23.12 11.09
CA VAL A 431 44.41 21.74 10.97
C VAL A 431 45.15 21.63 9.65
N VAL A 432 46.44 21.35 9.79
CA VAL A 432 47.45 21.23 8.75
C VAL A 432 47.16 19.98 7.92
N SER A 433 47.01 20.16 6.61
CA SER A 433 47.14 19.08 5.63
C SER A 433 48.60 18.98 5.19
N ALA A 434 49.18 17.78 5.26
CA ALA A 434 50.44 17.45 4.61
C ALA A 434 50.17 16.48 3.44
N PRO A 435 50.85 16.64 2.29
CA PRO A 435 50.63 15.83 1.11
C PRO A 435 51.62 14.65 1.05
N LEU A 436 51.19 13.52 0.52
CA LEU A 436 52.12 12.53 -0.03
C LEU A 436 51.66 12.11 -1.43
N ALA A 437 52.62 12.27 -2.34
CA ALA A 437 52.54 12.03 -3.76
C ALA A 437 52.98 10.60 -4.12
N GLY A 438 52.64 10.20 -5.35
CA GLY A 438 53.22 9.07 -6.08
C GLY A 438 52.22 7.93 -6.29
N SER A 439 52.08 7.33 -7.46
CA SER A 439 52.76 7.48 -8.75
C SER A 439 51.94 6.76 -9.82
N SER A 440 51.98 7.31 -11.01
CA SER A 440 51.58 6.71 -12.29
C SER A 440 52.07 5.28 -12.53
N SER A 441 51.24 4.42 -13.12
CA SER A 441 51.67 3.54 -14.21
C SER A 441 50.49 3.11 -15.09
N SER A 442 50.76 3.15 -16.39
CA SER A 442 49.95 2.82 -17.55
C SER A 442 50.17 1.37 -17.98
N HIS A 443 49.12 0.62 -18.34
CA HIS A 443 48.92 -0.04 -19.65
C HIS A 443 47.75 -1.05 -19.65
N PRO A 444 47.17 -1.35 -20.83
CA PRO A 444 45.91 -2.08 -21.01
C PRO A 444 46.12 -3.56 -21.35
N VAL A 445 45.15 -4.42 -21.03
CA VAL A 445 45.00 -5.75 -21.65
C VAL A 445 43.50 -6.07 -21.75
N ASP A 446 43.03 -6.24 -22.99
CA ASP A 446 41.82 -6.97 -23.37
C ASP A 446 41.91 -8.43 -22.90
N GLU A 447 40.85 -8.99 -22.30
CA GLU A 447 40.44 -10.35 -22.64
C GLU A 447 39.02 -10.67 -22.12
N SER A 448 38.17 -11.00 -23.07
CA SER A 448 36.86 -11.61 -22.94
C SER A 448 36.97 -13.05 -22.39
N VAL A 449 36.27 -13.37 -21.31
CA VAL A 449 35.79 -14.75 -21.06
C VAL A 449 34.39 -14.71 -20.44
N SER A 450 33.41 -15.03 -21.26
CA SER A 450 32.08 -15.45 -20.85
C SER A 450 32.17 -16.81 -20.13
N SER A 451 31.67 -16.88 -18.90
CA SER A 451 31.33 -18.17 -18.28
C SER A 451 29.93 -18.11 -17.67
N SER A 452 28.96 -18.48 -18.49
CA SER A 452 27.61 -18.88 -18.08
C SER A 452 27.70 -20.14 -17.22
N ARG A 453 27.47 -20.03 -15.91
CA ARG A 453 27.18 -21.17 -15.05
C ARG A 453 25.68 -21.22 -14.78
N THR A 454 24.97 -21.96 -15.62
CA THR A 454 23.62 -22.46 -15.33
C THR A 454 23.72 -23.54 -14.27
N SER A 455 23.44 -23.21 -13.01
CA SER A 455 23.15 -24.20 -11.98
C SER A 455 21.66 -24.52 -12.03
N GLY A 456 21.30 -25.61 -12.72
CA GLY A 456 19.97 -26.18 -12.64
C GLY A 456 19.70 -26.68 -11.23
N TRP A 457 18.76 -26.04 -10.55
CA TRP A 457 18.30 -26.46 -9.22
C TRP A 457 17.02 -27.29 -9.39
N ASN A 458 17.02 -28.50 -8.85
CA ASN A 458 15.93 -29.47 -8.94
C ASN A 458 15.09 -29.42 -7.64
N PRO A 459 13.81 -29.00 -7.67
CA PRO A 459 12.98 -28.84 -6.49
C PRO A 459 12.49 -30.16 -5.87
N SER A 460 12.83 -31.33 -6.43
CA SER A 460 12.37 -32.63 -5.94
C SER A 460 13.18 -33.25 -4.79
N ARG A 461 14.12 -32.51 -4.16
CA ARG A 461 15.02 -33.06 -3.13
C ARG A 461 14.69 -32.55 -1.72
N PHE A 462 13.44 -32.74 -1.28
CA PHE A 462 13.14 -32.77 0.15
C PHE A 462 13.42 -34.17 0.70
N VAL A 463 14.16 -34.17 1.80
CA VAL A 463 14.82 -35.31 2.44
C VAL A 463 13.82 -36.32 3.00
N THR A 464 13.90 -37.56 2.53
CA THR A 464 13.57 -38.75 3.33
C THR A 464 14.71 -38.95 4.33
N MET A 465 14.47 -38.68 5.62
CA MET A 465 15.48 -38.95 6.66
C MET A 465 15.55 -40.45 6.94
N ASN A 466 16.75 -41.01 6.77
CA ASN A 466 17.12 -42.37 7.18
C ASN A 466 17.64 -42.30 8.63
N PRO A 467 17.07 -43.02 9.62
CA PRO A 467 17.50 -42.92 11.01
C PRO A 467 18.54 -44.00 11.34
N THR A 468 19.75 -43.58 11.69
CA THR A 468 20.75 -44.46 12.35
C THR A 468 21.31 -43.79 13.59
N ASN A 469 20.61 -43.89 14.73
CA ASN A 469 21.17 -44.29 16.03
C ASN A 469 20.04 -44.41 17.09
N PRO A 470 20.03 -45.43 17.97
CA PRO A 470 18.88 -45.75 18.80
C PRO A 470 19.10 -45.36 20.27
N THR A 471 18.35 -44.38 20.78
CA THR A 471 17.92 -44.37 22.18
C THR A 471 16.68 -43.50 22.33
N ASN A 472 15.57 -44.17 22.72
CA ASN A 472 14.31 -43.63 23.26
C ASN A 472 13.14 -43.43 22.24
N PRO A 473 12.08 -44.27 22.29
CA PRO A 473 10.92 -44.19 21.40
C PRO A 473 9.74 -43.46 22.06
N LYS A 474 9.32 -42.31 21.51
CA LYS A 474 7.95 -41.81 21.62
C LYS A 474 7.48 -41.21 20.29
N ASP A 475 6.65 -42.01 19.63
CA ASP A 475 5.80 -41.89 18.45
C ASP A 475 5.70 -40.55 17.67
N PRO A 476 5.96 -40.58 16.33
CA PRO A 476 5.62 -39.52 15.38
C PRO A 476 4.24 -39.67 14.71
N VAL A 477 3.35 -40.53 15.22
CA VAL A 477 2.05 -40.83 14.59
C VAL A 477 0.99 -39.75 14.87
N THR A 478 1.22 -38.86 15.83
CA THR A 478 0.18 -37.93 16.33
C THR A 478 -0.03 -36.69 15.46
N LEU A 479 0.95 -36.28 14.65
CA LEU A 479 0.86 -35.04 13.85
C LEU A 479 0.08 -35.23 12.53
N ALA A 480 0.16 -36.40 11.90
CA ALA A 480 -0.58 -36.67 10.66
C ALA A 480 -2.10 -36.84 10.90
N VAL A 481 -2.50 -37.32 12.09
CA VAL A 481 -3.92 -37.49 12.45
C VAL A 481 -4.57 -36.15 12.84
N GLN A 482 -3.78 -35.18 13.33
CA GLN A 482 -4.28 -33.86 13.70
C GLN A 482 -4.61 -33.00 12.47
N ASP A 483 -3.83 -33.13 11.39
CA ASP A 483 -4.05 -32.39 10.13
C ASP A 483 -5.29 -32.89 9.36
N GLU A 484 -5.58 -34.19 9.43
CA GLU A 484 -6.78 -34.79 8.85
C GLU A 484 -8.07 -34.43 9.62
N GLN A 485 -7.98 -34.22 10.95
CA GLN A 485 -9.12 -33.77 11.77
C GLN A 485 -9.45 -32.29 11.56
N ILE A 486 -8.44 -31.43 11.36
CA ILE A 486 -8.65 -29.99 11.08
C ILE A 486 -9.33 -29.79 9.72
N ARG A 487 -9.01 -30.61 8.70
CA ARG A 487 -9.70 -30.60 7.40
C ARG A 487 -11.19 -30.96 7.46
N ARG A 488 -11.68 -31.62 8.53
CA ARG A 488 -13.08 -32.08 8.63
C ARG A 488 -14.00 -31.15 9.41
N SER A 489 -13.49 -30.09 10.04
CA SER A 489 -14.26 -29.17 10.89
C SER A 489 -14.39 -27.75 10.35
N GLU A 490 -14.12 -27.52 9.06
CA GLU A 490 -14.24 -26.19 8.46
C GLU A 490 -15.71 -25.78 8.29
N ILE A 491 -16.19 -24.90 9.18
CA ILE A 491 -17.44 -24.18 9.02
C ILE A 491 -17.16 -22.99 8.09
N ARG A 492 -17.62 -23.08 6.84
CA ARG A 492 -17.60 -21.97 5.89
C ARG A 492 -18.69 -20.97 6.26
N GLN A 493 -18.31 -19.82 6.80
CA GLN A 493 -19.21 -18.67 6.91
C GLN A 493 -19.11 -17.84 5.64
N HIS A 494 -20.12 -17.95 4.78
CA HIS A 494 -20.29 -17.05 3.66
C HIS A 494 -20.68 -15.66 4.20
N MET A 495 -19.83 -14.66 4.00
CA MET A 495 -20.19 -13.26 4.17
C MET A 495 -20.71 -12.70 2.85
N ASP A 496 -21.90 -13.14 2.47
CA ASP A 496 -22.73 -12.45 1.47
C ASP A 496 -24.19 -12.73 1.79
N SER A 497 -24.94 -11.67 2.13
CA SER A 497 -26.36 -11.47 1.80
C SER A 497 -26.97 -10.43 2.75
N GLY A 498 -26.90 -9.16 2.34
CA GLY A 498 -27.83 -8.15 2.84
C GLY A 498 -29.22 -8.41 2.25
N VAL A 499 -30.02 -9.25 2.89
CA VAL A 499 -31.44 -9.43 2.52
C VAL A 499 -32.22 -8.19 2.96
N ARG A 500 -32.67 -7.38 1.99
CA ARG A 500 -33.75 -6.42 2.23
C ARG A 500 -35.08 -7.15 1.99
N MET A 501 -35.87 -7.31 3.04
CA MET A 501 -37.25 -7.75 2.89
C MET A 501 -38.10 -6.55 2.44
N PRO A 502 -38.91 -6.67 1.37
CA PRO A 502 -39.85 -5.62 1.01
C PRO A 502 -40.91 -5.47 2.12
N SER A 503 -41.35 -4.23 2.32
CA SER A 503 -42.51 -3.92 3.18
C SER A 503 -43.76 -4.55 2.59
N ALA A 504 -44.71 -4.96 3.43
CA ALA A 504 -45.84 -5.84 3.10
C ALA A 504 -46.82 -5.32 2.02
N ASP A 505 -46.60 -4.13 1.45
CA ASP A 505 -47.50 -3.48 0.50
C ASP A 505 -46.89 -3.26 -0.90
N ASP A 506 -45.67 -3.72 -1.19
CA ASP A 506 -45.08 -3.54 -2.53
C ASP A 506 -45.41 -4.72 -3.47
N THR A 507 -46.27 -4.46 -4.45
CA THR A 507 -46.56 -5.36 -5.56
C THR A 507 -45.33 -5.50 -6.47
N ILE A 508 -44.78 -6.71 -6.53
CA ILE A 508 -43.68 -7.06 -7.43
C ILE A 508 -44.20 -7.05 -8.87
N VAL A 509 -43.73 -6.09 -9.67
CA VAL A 509 -43.97 -6.05 -11.13
C VAL A 509 -42.77 -6.70 -11.82
N ASP A 510 -43.01 -7.85 -12.44
CA ASP A 510 -42.01 -8.57 -13.22
C ASP A 510 -41.86 -7.88 -14.59
N VAL A 511 -40.75 -7.17 -14.80
CA VAL A 511 -40.45 -6.53 -16.08
C VAL A 511 -39.44 -7.39 -16.85
N PRO A 512 -39.79 -7.90 -18.04
CA PRO A 512 -38.87 -8.69 -18.86
C PRO A 512 -37.67 -7.86 -19.32
N PRO A 513 -36.46 -8.45 -19.40
CA PRO A 513 -35.29 -7.75 -19.91
C PRO A 513 -35.39 -7.55 -21.43
N THR A 514 -35.59 -6.31 -21.86
CA THR A 514 -35.38 -5.88 -23.25
C THR A 514 -34.18 -4.96 -23.31
N TYR A 515 -32.98 -5.46 -23.64
CA TYR A 515 -31.93 -4.67 -24.30
C TYR A 515 -30.95 -5.57 -25.06
N THR A 516 -31.13 -5.65 -26.38
CA THR A 516 -30.06 -5.62 -27.38
C THR A 516 -30.68 -5.41 -28.76
N GLU A 517 -30.64 -4.19 -29.28
CA GLU A 517 -30.62 -3.95 -30.73
C GLU A 517 -29.61 -2.84 -31.05
N ALA A 518 -28.77 -3.17 -32.04
CA ALA A 518 -27.91 -2.39 -32.95
C ALA A 518 -27.10 -1.19 -32.42
#